data_AF-A0A8J2KE92-F1
#
_entry.id   AF-A0A8J2KE92-F1
#
_cell.length_a   1.000
_cell.length_b   1.000
_cell.length_c   1.000
_cell.angle_alpha   90.00
_cell.angle_beta   90.00
_cell.angle_gamma   90.00
#
_symmetry.space_group_name_H-M   'P 1'
#
loop_
_entity.id
_entity.type
_entity.pdbx_description
1 polymer ?
#
loop_
_entity_poly.entity_id
_entity_poly.type
_entity_poly.pdbx_seq_one_letter_code
_entity_poly.pdbx_strand_id
1 'polypeptide(L)'
;MEDKVLVSVRARPLIRREIDAGDKKNWACKKNVIQACHPGTKTVTGNPFNFDRVFGEDKSTSEIYNQVVSQIVEKSLQGYNGTVMCYGQTSSGKTHTLYGCDKEPGIISLTAQHLFELIRNDETRMYYIRVGLLEVYNEKVSDLLNNGSLVEIQERNKVVAPTDLKEIEVVSAEEMLNAAKIVQAKRKIGETKLNKQSSRSHTILRILIESVPNDEDAQDEGEQIQVTNALLNFVDLAGSEKANQTGAAGERFKEATFINKSLS
;
A
#
# COMPACT_ATOMS: atom_id res chain seq x y z
N MET A 1 15.60 6.12 16.74
CA MET A 1 14.29 6.62 16.27
C MET A 1 13.29 5.64 16.83
N GLU A 2 12.32 6.08 17.64
CA GLU A 2 11.31 5.15 18.18
C GLU A 2 10.52 4.51 17.04
N ASP A 3 10.23 3.21 17.16
CA ASP A 3 9.35 2.42 16.28
C ASP A 3 7.90 2.92 16.38
N LYS A 4 7.64 4.15 15.90
CA LYS A 4 6.32 4.76 15.93
C LYS A 4 5.59 4.50 14.62
N VAL A 5 4.43 3.87 14.71
CA VAL A 5 3.48 3.81 13.60
C VAL A 5 3.01 5.22 13.27
N LEU A 6 3.23 5.67 12.04
CA LEU A 6 2.74 6.94 11.52
C LEU A 6 1.36 6.77 10.90
N VAL A 7 0.39 7.56 11.37
CA VAL A 7 -0.99 7.54 10.87
C VAL A 7 -1.27 8.83 10.11
N SER A 8 -1.58 8.68 8.82
CA SER A 8 -1.95 9.79 7.94
C SER A 8 -3.37 9.62 7.41
N VAL A 9 -4.13 10.72 7.34
CA VAL A 9 -5.49 10.72 6.78
C VAL A 9 -5.51 11.45 5.44
N ARG A 10 -6.15 10.85 4.42
CA ARG A 10 -6.43 11.50 3.13
C ARG A 10 -7.94 11.68 2.95
N ALA A 11 -8.39 12.92 2.84
CA ALA A 11 -9.76 13.24 2.47
C ALA A 11 -9.84 13.45 0.95
N ARG A 12 -10.46 12.52 0.22
CA ARG A 12 -10.62 12.65 -1.24
C ARG A 12 -11.70 13.67 -1.61
N PRO A 13 -11.64 14.27 -2.82
CA PRO A 13 -12.76 15.03 -3.36
C PRO A 13 -14.01 14.15 -3.55
N LEU A 14 -15.17 14.79 -3.66
CA LEU A 14 -16.42 14.10 -4.01
C LEU A 14 -16.30 13.48 -5.41
N ILE A 15 -16.79 12.24 -5.56
CA ILE A 15 -16.86 11.59 -6.88
C ILE A 15 -18.13 12.01 -7.61
N ARG A 16 -18.15 11.84 -8.94
CA ARG A 16 -19.27 12.23 -9.80
C ARG A 16 -20.63 11.74 -9.28
N ARG A 17 -20.73 10.48 -8.84
CA ARG A 17 -21.97 9.92 -8.27
C ARG A 17 -22.47 10.69 -7.03
N GLU A 18 -21.57 11.12 -6.17
CA GLU A 18 -21.90 11.88 -4.95
C GLU A 18 -22.33 13.30 -5.32
N ILE A 19 -21.61 13.93 -6.26
CA ILE A 19 -21.96 15.25 -6.79
C ILE A 19 -23.36 15.22 -7.44
N ASP A 20 -23.63 14.23 -8.29
CA ASP A 20 -24.90 14.05 -8.98
C ASP A 20 -26.05 13.76 -7.98
N ALA A 21 -25.75 13.16 -6.83
CA ALA A 21 -26.69 12.95 -5.73
C ALA A 21 -26.92 14.20 -4.85
N GLY A 22 -26.18 15.28 -5.08
CA GLY A 22 -26.25 16.50 -4.29
C GLY A 22 -25.49 16.43 -2.96
N ASP A 23 -24.61 15.45 -2.79
CA ASP A 23 -23.76 15.35 -1.61
C ASP A 23 -22.84 16.57 -1.51
N LYS A 24 -22.55 16.96 -0.27
CA LYS A 24 -21.64 18.06 0.03
C LYS A 24 -20.50 17.59 0.91
N LYS A 25 -19.43 18.38 0.94
CA LYS A 25 -18.26 18.12 1.78
C LYS A 25 -18.66 18.23 3.25
N ASN A 26 -18.32 17.19 4.02
CA ASN A 26 -18.65 17.07 5.43
C ASN A 26 -17.40 17.00 6.33
N TRP A 27 -16.21 17.21 5.74
CA TRP A 27 -14.93 17.18 6.44
C TRP A 27 -14.14 18.46 6.19
N ALA A 28 -13.65 19.05 7.26
CA ALA A 28 -12.70 20.15 7.24
C ALA A 28 -11.32 19.64 7.64
N CYS A 29 -10.32 19.88 6.79
CA CYS A 29 -8.93 19.54 7.05
C CYS A 29 -8.13 20.82 7.32
N LYS A 30 -7.37 20.85 8.42
CA LYS A 30 -6.48 21.97 8.75
C LYS A 30 -5.24 21.47 9.48
N LYS A 31 -4.06 21.66 8.89
CA LYS A 31 -2.79 21.11 9.40
C LYS A 31 -2.93 19.59 9.59
N ASN A 32 -2.71 19.09 10.81
CA ASN A 32 -2.80 17.68 11.18
C ASN A 32 -4.15 17.31 11.82
N VAL A 33 -5.17 18.15 11.61
CA VAL A 33 -6.51 17.99 12.18
C VAL A 33 -7.53 17.75 11.08
N ILE A 34 -8.39 16.74 11.28
CA ILE A 34 -9.61 16.53 10.51
C ILE A 34 -10.82 16.60 11.46
N GLN A 35 -11.87 17.30 11.03
CA GLN A 35 -13.08 17.49 11.83
C GLN A 35 -14.31 17.48 10.93
N ALA A 36 -15.43 16.96 11.45
CA ALA A 36 -16.69 17.05 10.73
C ALA A 36 -17.10 18.53 10.55
N CYS A 37 -17.84 18.84 9.50
CA CYS A 37 -18.41 20.16 9.29
C CYS A 37 -19.84 20.07 8.75
N HIS A 38 -20.61 21.16 8.92
CA HIS A 38 -21.92 21.26 8.29
C HIS A 38 -21.79 21.15 6.77
N PRO A 39 -22.65 20.35 6.10
CA PRO A 39 -22.50 20.02 4.68
C PRO A 39 -22.32 21.26 3.77
N GLY A 40 -21.17 21.33 3.10
CA GLY A 40 -20.83 22.41 2.15
C GLY A 40 -20.40 23.72 2.80
N THR A 41 -20.16 23.72 4.11
CA THR A 41 -19.69 24.89 4.86
C THR A 41 -18.33 24.61 5.51
N LYS A 42 -17.69 25.67 6.03
CA LYS A 42 -16.49 25.56 6.89
C LYS A 42 -16.84 25.51 8.39
N THR A 43 -18.13 25.48 8.73
CA THR A 43 -18.58 25.46 10.13
C THR A 43 -18.39 24.07 10.69
N VAL A 44 -17.35 23.90 11.51
CA VAL A 44 -17.00 22.61 12.10
C VAL A 44 -18.02 22.16 13.15
N THR A 45 -18.20 20.85 13.25
CA THR A 45 -19.10 20.17 14.19
C THR A 45 -18.39 18.98 14.83
N GLY A 46 -18.82 18.59 16.03
CA GLY A 46 -18.21 17.48 16.76
C GLY A 46 -16.77 17.75 17.21
N ASN A 47 -16.08 16.70 17.66
CA ASN A 47 -14.71 16.81 18.17
C ASN A 47 -13.67 16.70 17.04
N PRO A 48 -12.56 17.46 17.11
CA PRO A 48 -11.46 17.32 16.17
C PRO A 48 -10.67 16.03 16.40
N PHE A 49 -10.17 15.43 15.32
CA PHE A 49 -9.25 14.30 15.36
C PHE A 49 -7.86 14.75 14.92
N ASN A 50 -6.84 14.41 15.71
CA ASN A 50 -5.43 14.73 15.43
C ASN A 50 -4.73 13.48 14.92
N PHE A 51 -3.92 13.63 13.88
CA PHE A 51 -3.11 12.56 13.28
C PHE A 51 -1.67 13.04 13.08
N ASP A 52 -0.76 12.16 12.65
CA ASP A 52 0.60 12.59 12.33
C ASP A 52 0.58 13.53 11.10
N ARG A 53 -0.31 13.25 10.13
CA ARG A 53 -0.59 14.13 8.97
C ARG A 53 -2.03 14.04 8.50
N VAL A 54 -2.56 15.14 7.96
CA VAL A 54 -3.87 15.17 7.30
C VAL A 54 -3.72 15.85 5.93
N PHE A 55 -4.17 15.15 4.89
CA PHE A 55 -4.13 15.58 3.50
C PHE A 55 -5.56 15.86 3.02
N GLY A 56 -5.84 17.11 2.67
CA GLY A 56 -7.09 17.52 2.07
C GLY A 56 -7.20 17.09 0.60
N GLU A 57 -8.34 17.40 -0.01
CA GLU A 57 -8.62 17.12 -1.42
C GLU A 57 -7.71 17.88 -2.39
N ASP A 58 -7.06 18.94 -1.92
CA ASP A 58 -6.09 19.76 -2.66
C ASP A 58 -4.71 19.11 -2.75
N LYS A 59 -4.50 17.99 -2.04
CA LYS A 59 -3.21 17.31 -1.94
C LYS A 59 -3.07 16.17 -2.92
N SER A 60 -1.99 16.23 -3.68
CA SER A 60 -1.60 15.21 -4.65
C SER A 60 -1.02 13.97 -3.96
N THR A 61 -1.05 12.84 -4.65
CA THR A 61 -0.39 11.60 -4.20
C THR A 61 1.14 11.79 -4.12
N SER A 62 1.72 12.66 -4.93
CA SER A 62 3.15 13.03 -4.86
C SER A 62 3.49 13.78 -3.57
N GLU A 63 2.65 14.72 -3.13
CA GLU A 63 2.84 15.39 -1.83
C GLU A 63 2.76 14.40 -0.65
N ILE A 64 1.85 13.42 -0.72
CA ILE A 64 1.75 12.36 0.29
C ILE A 64 3.04 11.52 0.30
N TYR A 65 3.51 11.11 -0.87
CA TYR A 65 4.74 10.33 -1.01
C TYR A 65 5.94 11.05 -0.38
N ASN A 66 6.17 12.30 -0.77
CA ASN A 66 7.33 13.08 -0.31
C ASN A 66 7.32 13.34 1.20
N GLN A 67 6.15 13.44 1.81
CA GLN A 67 6.02 13.75 3.24
C GLN A 67 6.01 12.51 4.14
N VAL A 68 5.70 11.33 3.60
CA VAL A 68 5.43 10.12 4.40
C VAL A 68 6.27 8.94 3.93
N VAL A 69 6.25 8.63 2.64
CA VAL A 69 6.74 7.34 2.13
C VAL A 69 8.20 7.37 1.70
N SER A 70 8.70 8.50 1.18
CA SER A 70 10.10 8.62 0.75
C SER A 70 11.10 8.15 1.82
N GLN A 71 10.90 8.59 3.06
CA GLN A 71 11.74 8.20 4.20
C GLN A 71 11.69 6.69 4.50
N ILE A 72 10.54 6.05 4.28
CA ILE A 72 10.41 4.59 4.46
C ILE A 72 11.24 3.87 3.39
N VAL A 73 11.20 4.36 2.13
CA VAL A 73 11.99 3.80 1.02
C VAL A 73 13.49 3.95 1.29
N GLU A 74 13.93 5.14 1.69
CA GLU A 74 15.34 5.40 2.05
C GLU A 74 15.81 4.50 3.20
N LYS A 75 14.97 4.30 4.22
CA LYS A 75 15.26 3.39 5.33
C LYS A 75 15.29 1.93 4.91
N SER A 76 14.46 1.52 3.95
CA SER A 76 14.49 0.16 3.44
C SER A 76 15.77 -0.16 2.66
N LEU A 77 16.35 0.80 1.93
CA LEU A 77 17.70 0.62 1.36
C LEU A 77 18.79 0.48 2.43
N GLN A 78 18.59 1.08 3.61
CA GLN A 78 19.48 0.91 4.78
C GLN A 78 19.26 -0.41 5.54
N GLY A 79 18.40 -1.32 5.05
CA GLY A 79 18.14 -2.62 5.67
C GLY A 79 16.97 -2.66 6.65
N TYR A 80 16.13 -1.61 6.73
CA TYR A 80 14.97 -1.58 7.62
C TYR A 80 13.69 -2.04 6.92
N ASN A 81 12.94 -2.93 7.56
CA ASN A 81 11.61 -3.31 7.08
C ASN A 81 10.66 -2.11 7.08
N GLY A 82 9.90 -1.95 5.99
CA GLY A 82 8.95 -0.87 5.80
C GLY A 82 7.58 -1.41 5.42
N THR A 83 6.50 -0.77 5.87
CA THR A 83 5.14 -1.12 5.43
C THR A 83 4.29 0.13 5.28
N VAL A 84 3.71 0.29 4.10
CA VAL A 84 2.72 1.33 3.79
C VAL A 84 1.39 0.64 3.56
N MET A 85 0.41 0.94 4.41
CA MET A 85 -0.92 0.33 4.35
C MET A 85 -1.99 1.40 4.12
N CYS A 86 -2.84 1.17 3.13
CA CYS A 86 -4.03 1.98 2.90
C CYS A 86 -5.26 1.30 3.51
N TYR A 87 -5.94 2.01 4.42
CA TYR A 87 -7.14 1.55 5.13
C TYR A 87 -8.29 2.55 4.94
N GLY A 88 -9.53 2.03 4.94
CA GLY A 88 -10.74 2.84 4.84
C GLY A 88 -11.88 2.16 4.07
N GLN A 89 -13.06 2.76 4.08
CA GLN A 89 -14.26 2.28 3.39
C GLN A 89 -14.04 2.05 1.88
N THR A 90 -14.85 1.19 1.26
CA THR A 90 -14.91 1.04 -0.22
C THR A 90 -15.07 2.39 -0.91
N SER A 91 -14.31 2.62 -1.98
CA SER A 91 -14.31 3.90 -2.73
C SER A 91 -13.77 5.11 -1.95
N SER A 92 -13.05 4.94 -0.84
CA SER A 92 -12.36 6.04 -0.12
C SER A 92 -11.07 6.52 -0.79
N GLY A 93 -10.52 5.78 -1.76
CA GLY A 93 -9.31 6.16 -2.50
C GLY A 93 -8.04 5.38 -2.14
N LYS A 94 -8.15 4.21 -1.48
CA LYS A 94 -7.02 3.32 -1.15
C LYS A 94 -6.21 2.90 -2.38
N THR A 95 -6.85 2.19 -3.31
CA THR A 95 -6.24 1.76 -4.59
C THR A 95 -5.74 2.94 -5.40
N HIS A 96 -6.47 4.06 -5.45
CA HIS A 96 -6.03 5.27 -6.13
C HIS A 96 -4.74 5.85 -5.51
N THR A 97 -4.63 5.84 -4.19
CA THR A 97 -3.42 6.34 -3.51
C THR A 97 -2.21 5.45 -3.79
N LEU A 98 -2.37 4.12 -3.75
CA LEU A 98 -1.26 3.19 -3.99
C LEU A 98 -0.86 3.06 -5.46
N TYR A 99 -1.84 2.88 -6.34
CA TYR A 99 -1.63 2.55 -7.75
C TYR A 99 -1.80 3.73 -8.71
N GLY A 100 -2.49 4.78 -8.28
CA GLY A 100 -2.72 5.97 -9.11
C GLY A 100 -3.77 5.77 -10.20
N CYS A 101 -3.70 6.65 -11.20
CA CYS A 101 -4.47 6.61 -12.43
C CYS A 101 -3.66 7.26 -13.57
N ASP A 102 -4.22 7.30 -14.78
CA ASP A 102 -3.55 7.89 -15.96
C ASP A 102 -3.14 9.37 -15.77
N LYS A 103 -3.78 10.08 -14.84
CA LYS A 103 -3.52 11.51 -14.57
C LYS A 103 -2.63 11.76 -13.36
N GLU A 104 -2.51 10.81 -12.45
CA GLU A 104 -1.77 10.98 -11.21
C GLU A 104 -1.06 9.66 -10.83
N PRO A 105 0.27 9.66 -10.69
CA PRO A 105 1.01 8.46 -10.29
C PRO A 105 0.65 8.06 -8.85
N GLY A 106 0.58 6.74 -8.62
CA GLY A 106 0.41 6.18 -7.29
C GLY A 106 1.72 6.15 -6.49
N ILE A 107 1.60 5.87 -5.19
CA ILE A 107 2.75 5.68 -4.30
C ILE A 107 3.71 4.59 -4.81
N ILE A 108 3.21 3.51 -5.41
CA ILE A 108 4.07 2.43 -5.95
C ILE A 108 4.90 2.94 -7.12
N SER A 109 4.31 3.74 -8.01
CA SER A 109 5.04 4.34 -9.14
C SER A 109 6.12 5.31 -8.69
N LEU A 110 5.78 6.16 -7.72
CA LEU A 110 6.73 7.10 -7.13
C LEU A 110 7.85 6.37 -6.38
N THR A 111 7.52 5.29 -5.68
CA THR A 111 8.50 4.40 -5.02
C THR A 111 9.45 3.79 -6.02
N ALA A 112 8.95 3.23 -7.13
CA ALA A 112 9.79 2.60 -8.14
C ALA A 112 10.81 3.59 -8.70
N GLN A 113 10.38 4.82 -9.05
CA GLN A 113 11.28 5.84 -9.56
C GLN A 113 12.35 6.23 -8.53
N HIS A 114 11.93 6.57 -7.31
CA HIS A 114 12.84 7.01 -6.26
C HIS A 114 13.80 5.91 -5.80
N LEU A 115 13.31 4.67 -5.63
CA LEU A 115 14.12 3.51 -5.24
C LEU A 115 15.28 3.29 -6.21
N PHE A 116 14.98 3.24 -7.52
CA PHE A 116 16.02 3.00 -8.53
C PHE A 116 16.89 4.24 -8.80
N GLU A 117 16.41 5.45 -8.51
CA GLU A 117 17.24 6.65 -8.48
C GLU A 117 18.28 6.58 -7.34
N LEU A 118 17.85 6.21 -6.14
CA LEU A 118 18.75 6.04 -4.99
C LEU A 118 19.77 4.94 -5.24
N ILE A 119 19.35 3.78 -5.77
CA ILE A 119 20.25 2.67 -6.12
C ILE A 119 21.30 3.13 -7.15
N ARG A 120 20.91 3.89 -8.18
CA ARG A 120 21.84 4.38 -9.20
C ARG A 120 22.89 5.33 -8.63
N ASN A 121 22.52 6.10 -7.61
CA ASN A 121 23.37 7.11 -6.99
C ASN A 121 24.21 6.54 -5.82
N ASP A 122 24.04 5.27 -5.47
CA ASP A 122 24.82 4.60 -4.43
C ASP A 122 25.93 3.75 -5.03
N GLU A 123 27.16 4.25 -4.94
CA GLU A 123 28.37 3.56 -5.44
C GLU A 123 28.92 2.54 -4.41
N THR A 124 28.42 2.57 -3.17
CA THR A 124 28.98 1.82 -2.04
C THR A 124 28.39 0.42 -1.89
N ARG A 125 27.25 0.15 -2.54
CA ARG A 125 26.52 -1.11 -2.39
C ARG A 125 25.97 -1.61 -3.72
N MET A 126 25.94 -2.92 -3.88
CA MET A 126 25.16 -3.59 -4.91
C MET A 126 23.80 -4.02 -4.36
N TYR A 127 22.75 -3.88 -5.16
CA TYR A 127 21.37 -4.15 -4.76
C TYR A 127 20.73 -5.23 -5.63
N TYR A 128 20.03 -6.15 -4.99
CA TYR A 128 19.20 -7.18 -5.63
C TYR A 128 17.75 -6.97 -5.20
N ILE A 129 16.88 -6.68 -6.16
CA ILE A 129 15.48 -6.32 -5.91
C ILE A 129 14.58 -7.42 -6.45
N ARG A 130 13.73 -7.97 -5.58
CA ARG A 130 12.73 -8.97 -5.92
C ARG A 130 11.33 -8.50 -5.55
N VAL A 131 10.37 -8.74 -6.43
CA VAL A 131 8.96 -8.36 -6.21
C VAL A 131 8.10 -9.62 -6.07
N GLY A 132 7.35 -9.69 -4.97
CA GLY A 132 6.33 -10.70 -4.71
C GLY A 132 4.94 -10.08 -4.62
N LEU A 133 3.91 -10.79 -5.07
CA LEU A 133 2.54 -10.28 -5.08
C LEU A 133 1.59 -11.27 -4.41
N LEU A 134 0.94 -10.85 -3.32
CA LEU A 134 -0.05 -11.65 -2.61
C LEU A 134 -1.44 -11.04 -2.70
N GLU A 135 -2.43 -11.91 -2.67
CA GLU A 135 -3.81 -11.58 -2.39
C GLU A 135 -4.28 -12.33 -1.15
N VAL A 136 -4.95 -11.63 -0.25
CA VAL A 136 -5.67 -12.24 0.87
C VAL A 136 -7.16 -12.10 0.60
N TYR A 137 -7.82 -13.23 0.41
CA TYR A 137 -9.25 -13.28 0.13
C TYR A 137 -9.87 -14.45 0.89
N ASN A 138 -10.91 -14.15 1.68
CA ASN A 138 -11.62 -15.17 2.46
C ASN A 138 -10.68 -16.03 3.34
N GLU A 139 -9.76 -15.37 4.07
CA GLU A 139 -8.72 -15.99 4.92
C GLU A 139 -7.72 -16.90 4.19
N LYS A 140 -7.73 -16.89 2.85
CA LYS A 140 -6.77 -17.61 2.02
C LYS A 140 -5.76 -16.64 1.43
N VAL A 141 -4.50 -17.03 1.44
CA VAL A 141 -3.42 -16.28 0.81
C VAL A 141 -3.10 -16.93 -0.52
N SER A 142 -3.08 -16.12 -1.58
CA SER A 142 -2.82 -16.55 -2.96
C SER A 142 -1.64 -15.78 -3.56
N ASP A 143 -0.75 -16.49 -4.25
CA ASP A 143 0.33 -15.92 -5.05
C ASP A 143 -0.19 -15.41 -6.40
N LEU A 144 -0.12 -14.10 -6.62
CA LEU A 144 -0.61 -13.49 -7.86
C LEU A 144 0.30 -13.68 -9.06
N LEU A 145 1.59 -13.97 -8.85
CA LEU A 145 2.59 -14.29 -9.88
C LEU A 145 2.57 -15.76 -10.29
N ASN A 146 1.98 -16.63 -9.46
CA ASN A 146 1.80 -18.05 -9.73
C ASN A 146 0.31 -18.44 -9.86
N ASN A 147 -0.38 -17.82 -10.81
CA ASN A 147 -1.76 -18.12 -11.20
C ASN A 147 -2.80 -18.11 -10.06
N GLY A 148 -2.53 -17.45 -8.93
CA GLY A 148 -3.42 -17.44 -7.76
C GLY A 148 -3.34 -18.71 -6.90
N SER A 149 -2.27 -19.51 -7.06
CA SER A 149 -2.00 -20.67 -6.20
C SER A 149 -2.00 -20.27 -4.73
N LEU A 150 -2.50 -21.17 -3.87
CA LEU A 150 -2.52 -20.93 -2.43
C LEU A 150 -1.12 -21.04 -1.86
N VAL A 151 -0.77 -20.11 -0.98
CA VAL A 151 0.49 -20.12 -0.23
C VAL A 151 0.21 -20.24 1.25
N GLU A 152 1.02 -21.02 1.95
CA GLU A 152 0.99 -21.10 3.41
C GLU A 152 1.84 -19.97 4.01
N ILE A 153 1.45 -19.51 5.19
CA ILE A 153 2.23 -18.55 5.96
C ILE A 153 2.95 -19.31 7.07
N GLN A 154 4.28 -19.21 7.11
CA GLN A 154 5.10 -19.78 8.16
C GLN A 154 5.74 -18.68 9.00
N GLU A 155 5.82 -18.91 10.31
CA GLU A 155 6.61 -18.10 11.22
C GLU A 155 7.89 -18.86 11.58
N ARG A 156 9.05 -18.28 11.28
CA ARG A 156 10.35 -18.80 11.70
C ARG A 156 11.17 -17.68 12.31
N ASN A 157 11.72 -17.88 13.52
CA ASN A 157 12.52 -16.87 14.22
C ASN A 157 11.84 -15.49 14.33
N LYS A 158 10.53 -15.46 14.58
CA LYS A 158 9.68 -14.24 14.63
C LYS A 158 9.54 -13.50 13.28
N VAL A 159 9.94 -14.14 12.18
CA VAL A 159 9.70 -13.66 10.82
C VAL A 159 8.53 -14.43 10.23
N VAL A 160 7.46 -13.72 9.91
CA VAL A 160 6.28 -14.26 9.24
C VAL A 160 6.46 -14.09 7.73
N ALA A 161 6.51 -15.19 6.99
CA ALA A 161 6.71 -15.17 5.55
C ALA A 161 5.85 -16.24 4.85
N PRO A 162 5.37 -15.97 3.63
CA PRO A 162 4.76 -16.99 2.80
C PRO A 162 5.82 -18.01 2.35
N THR A 163 5.42 -19.28 2.30
CA THR A 163 6.24 -20.36 1.74
C THR A 163 6.10 -20.41 0.24
N ASP A 164 7.21 -20.63 -0.46
CA ASP A 164 7.24 -20.86 -1.91
C ASP A 164 6.54 -19.76 -2.73
N LEU A 165 6.54 -18.52 -2.22
CA LEU A 165 6.06 -17.36 -2.97
C LEU A 165 6.94 -17.16 -4.19
N LYS A 166 6.35 -17.14 -5.38
CA LYS A 166 7.06 -16.73 -6.57
C LYS A 166 7.42 -15.25 -6.48
N GLU A 167 8.68 -14.96 -6.74
CA GLU A 167 9.22 -13.60 -6.82
C GLU A 167 9.80 -13.38 -8.20
N ILE A 168 9.76 -12.14 -8.67
CA ILE A 168 10.41 -11.72 -9.91
C ILE A 168 11.53 -10.73 -9.58
N GLU A 169 12.71 -10.99 -10.11
CA GLU A 169 13.82 -10.05 -10.07
C GLU A 169 13.50 -8.86 -10.98
N VAL A 170 13.83 -7.66 -10.51
CA VAL A 170 13.62 -6.43 -11.26
C VAL A 170 14.89 -5.58 -11.21
N VAL A 171 15.33 -5.10 -12.36
CA VAL A 171 16.54 -4.27 -12.50
C VAL A 171 16.24 -2.82 -12.87
N SER A 172 14.96 -2.46 -13.00
CA SER A 172 14.53 -1.10 -13.30
C SER A 172 13.16 -0.75 -12.71
N ALA A 173 12.91 0.56 -12.59
CA ALA A 173 11.61 1.10 -12.19
C ALA A 173 10.48 0.63 -13.13
N GLU A 174 10.77 0.48 -14.43
CA GLU A 174 9.80 0.01 -15.42
C GLU A 174 9.39 -1.44 -15.17
N GLU A 175 10.34 -2.33 -14.91
CA GLU A 175 10.07 -3.73 -14.60
C GLU A 175 9.26 -3.89 -13.32
N MET A 176 9.61 -3.14 -12.27
CA MET A 176 8.83 -3.10 -11.03
C MET A 176 7.40 -2.60 -11.28
N LEU A 177 7.22 -1.60 -12.14
CA LEU A 177 5.89 -1.11 -12.50
C LEU A 177 5.11 -2.11 -13.34
N ASN A 178 5.77 -2.87 -14.21
CA ASN A 178 5.15 -3.95 -14.98
C ASN A 178 4.68 -5.09 -14.06
N ALA A 179 5.44 -5.41 -13.01
CA ALA A 179 4.99 -6.31 -11.95
C ALA A 179 3.70 -5.80 -11.28
N ALA A 180 3.68 -4.52 -10.87
CA ALA A 180 2.53 -3.92 -10.19
C ALA A 180 1.25 -3.92 -11.05
N LYS A 181 1.37 -3.84 -12.38
CA LYS A 181 0.23 -3.93 -13.32
C LYS A 181 -0.49 -5.28 -13.24
N ILE A 182 0.18 -6.37 -12.83
CA ILE A 182 -0.45 -7.68 -12.64
C ILE A 182 -1.56 -7.59 -11.57
N VAL A 183 -1.30 -6.89 -10.47
CA VAL A 183 -2.31 -6.67 -9.42
C VAL A 183 -3.47 -5.84 -9.95
N GLN A 184 -3.18 -4.74 -10.66
CA GLN A 184 -4.22 -3.89 -11.24
C GLN A 184 -5.09 -4.63 -12.25
N ALA A 185 -4.49 -5.46 -13.11
CA ALA A 185 -5.21 -6.27 -14.09
C ALA A 185 -6.15 -7.27 -13.42
N LYS A 186 -5.68 -7.98 -12.38
CA LYS A 186 -6.53 -8.89 -11.60
C LYS A 186 -7.67 -8.15 -10.89
N ARG A 187 -7.39 -7.00 -10.27
CA ARG A 187 -8.44 -6.16 -9.66
C ARG A 187 -9.48 -5.72 -10.70
N LYS A 188 -9.06 -5.30 -11.90
CA LYS A 188 -9.96 -4.90 -13.00
C LYS A 188 -10.85 -6.04 -13.49
N ILE A 189 -10.31 -7.26 -13.61
CA ILE A 189 -11.10 -8.46 -13.96
C ILE A 189 -12.11 -8.79 -12.84
N GLY A 190 -11.73 -8.58 -11.59
CA GLY A 190 -12.59 -8.70 -10.41
C GLY A 190 -13.63 -7.59 -10.25
N GLU A 191 -13.69 -6.59 -11.14
CA GLU A 191 -14.75 -5.57 -11.17
C GLU A 191 -15.78 -5.81 -12.27
N THR A 192 -15.37 -6.44 -13.39
CA THR A 192 -16.21 -6.66 -14.57
C THR A 192 -17.05 -7.92 -14.49
N LYS A 193 -16.58 -8.96 -13.78
CA LYS A 193 -17.46 -10.06 -13.35
C LYS A 193 -18.42 -9.48 -12.32
N LEU A 194 -19.70 -9.86 -12.33
CA LEU A 194 -20.76 -9.41 -11.41
C LEU A 194 -20.48 -9.62 -9.88
N ASN A 195 -19.26 -10.03 -9.53
CA ASN A 195 -18.68 -10.06 -8.20
C ASN A 195 -17.75 -8.84 -8.07
N LYS A 196 -18.06 -7.90 -7.18
CA LYS A 196 -17.14 -6.82 -6.77
C LYS A 196 -15.99 -7.37 -5.92
N GLN A 197 -15.28 -8.38 -6.42
CA GLN A 197 -14.26 -9.13 -5.68
C GLN A 197 -13.05 -8.24 -5.36
N SER A 198 -12.73 -7.27 -6.22
CA SER A 198 -11.62 -6.33 -6.00
C SER A 198 -11.76 -5.44 -4.77
N SER A 199 -13.00 -5.12 -4.35
CA SER A 199 -13.25 -4.34 -3.13
C SER A 199 -13.10 -5.14 -1.84
N ARG A 200 -12.93 -6.47 -1.98
CA ARG A 200 -13.12 -7.47 -0.94
C ARG A 200 -11.91 -8.37 -0.71
N SER A 201 -10.89 -8.27 -1.57
CA SER A 201 -9.58 -8.85 -1.34
C SER A 201 -8.56 -7.77 -0.96
N HIS A 202 -7.67 -8.14 -0.05
CA HIS A 202 -6.49 -7.34 0.29
C HIS A 202 -5.37 -7.72 -0.68
N THR A 203 -4.58 -6.76 -1.13
CA THR A 203 -3.40 -7.07 -1.96
C THR A 203 -2.14 -6.54 -1.31
N ILE A 204 -1.08 -7.33 -1.34
CA ILE A 204 0.22 -6.98 -0.78
C ILE A 204 1.25 -7.07 -1.92
N LEU A 205 1.82 -5.93 -2.31
CA LEU A 205 3.03 -5.89 -3.12
C LEU A 205 4.22 -5.86 -2.18
N ARG A 206 5.09 -6.85 -2.31
CA ARG A 206 6.29 -7.05 -1.47
C ARG A 206 7.51 -6.73 -2.31
N ILE A 207 8.39 -5.88 -1.80
CA ILE A 207 9.70 -5.60 -2.39
C ILE A 207 10.73 -6.11 -1.40
N LEU A 208 11.42 -7.18 -1.79
CA LEU A 208 12.59 -7.66 -1.07
C LEU A 208 13.81 -6.93 -1.62
N ILE A 209 14.53 -6.27 -0.73
CA ILE A 209 15.73 -5.49 -1.02
C ILE A 209 16.87 -6.17 -0.29
N GLU A 210 17.77 -6.79 -1.05
CA GLU A 210 19.01 -7.34 -0.53
C GLU A 210 20.14 -6.45 -1.02
N SER A 211 21.10 -6.14 -0.16
CA SER A 211 22.26 -5.36 -0.58
C SER A 211 23.54 -5.82 0.09
N VAL A 212 24.64 -5.70 -0.64
CA VAL A 212 26.00 -6.06 -0.21
C VAL A 212 26.94 -4.89 -0.49
N PRO A 213 28.01 -4.70 0.30
CA PRO A 213 29.04 -3.72 0.00
C PRO A 213 29.63 -3.95 -1.40
N ASN A 214 30.03 -2.88 -2.08
CA ASN A 214 30.76 -2.94 -3.34
C ASN A 214 32.26 -3.14 -3.01
N ASP A 215 32.80 -4.33 -3.30
CA ASP A 215 34.10 -4.84 -2.82
C ASP A 215 35.35 -4.17 -3.42
N GLU A 216 35.26 -3.01 -4.08
CA GLU A 216 36.46 -2.30 -4.56
C GLU A 216 37.26 -1.62 -3.41
N ASP A 217 36.61 -1.31 -2.29
CA ASP A 217 37.25 -0.69 -1.09
C ASP A 217 37.44 -1.67 0.09
N ALA A 218 36.98 -2.91 -0.01
CA ALA A 218 37.01 -3.92 1.07
C ALA A 218 38.33 -4.71 1.16
N GLN A 219 39.48 -4.05 0.91
CA GLN A 219 40.81 -4.66 0.99
C GLN A 219 41.40 -4.72 2.41
N ASP A 220 40.64 -4.40 3.45
CA ASP A 220 41.13 -4.56 4.83
C ASP A 220 40.67 -5.88 5.47
N GLU A 221 41.68 -6.63 5.90
CA GLU A 221 41.62 -7.99 6.42
C GLU A 221 40.67 -8.12 7.63
N GLY A 222 39.53 -8.78 7.46
CA GLY A 222 38.76 -9.38 8.55
C GLY A 222 37.36 -8.82 8.85
N GLU A 223 36.87 -7.83 8.11
CA GLU A 223 35.50 -7.34 8.30
C GLU A 223 34.46 -8.27 7.65
N GLN A 224 33.43 -8.64 8.43
CA GLN A 224 32.30 -9.44 7.95
C GLN A 224 31.53 -8.69 6.87
N ILE A 225 31.33 -9.30 5.69
CA ILE A 225 30.49 -8.75 4.61
C ILE A 225 29.11 -8.40 5.19
N GLN A 226 28.82 -7.10 5.27
CA GLN A 226 27.57 -6.61 5.84
C GLN A 226 26.43 -6.72 4.82
N VAL A 227 25.89 -7.92 4.67
CA VAL A 227 24.65 -8.16 3.92
C VAL A 227 23.48 -7.55 4.69
N THR A 228 22.68 -6.73 4.03
CA THR A 228 21.42 -6.23 4.59
C THR A 228 20.24 -6.74 3.78
N ASN A 229 19.15 -7.05 4.48
CA ASN A 229 17.90 -7.52 3.90
C ASN A 229 16.76 -6.70 4.47
N ALA A 230 15.94 -6.12 3.60
CA ALA A 230 14.75 -5.38 3.98
C ALA A 230 13.54 -5.83 3.16
N LEU A 231 12.39 -5.85 3.82
CA LEU A 231 11.10 -6.05 3.20
C LEU A 231 10.30 -4.76 3.23
N LEU A 232 10.01 -4.21 2.06
CA LEU A 232 9.11 -3.06 1.89
C LEU A 232 7.77 -3.53 1.33
N ASN A 233 6.71 -3.41 2.13
CA ASN A 233 5.36 -3.85 1.77
C ASN A 233 4.44 -2.67 1.43
N PHE A 234 3.68 -2.80 0.36
CA PHE A 234 2.57 -1.93 0.01
C PHE A 234 1.26 -2.71 0.08
N VAL A 235 0.39 -2.32 1.01
CA VAL A 235 -0.85 -3.04 1.33
C VAL A 235 -2.06 -2.21 0.95
N ASP A 236 -2.83 -2.69 -0.03
CA ASP A 236 -4.15 -2.16 -0.38
C ASP A 236 -5.22 -3.06 0.25
N LEU A 237 -5.78 -2.62 1.38
CA LEU A 237 -6.80 -3.39 2.08
C LEU A 237 -8.14 -3.34 1.33
N ALA A 238 -8.97 -4.34 1.58
CA ALA A 238 -10.38 -4.33 1.25
C ALA A 238 -11.10 -3.16 1.96
N GLY A 239 -12.22 -2.74 1.41
CA GLY A 239 -13.04 -1.72 2.05
C GLY A 239 -13.77 -2.27 3.28
N SER A 240 -13.75 -1.53 4.38
CA SER A 240 -14.67 -1.79 5.49
C SER A 240 -16.10 -1.49 5.04
N GLU A 241 -16.95 -2.52 4.91
CA GLU A 241 -18.36 -2.39 4.51
C GLU A 241 -19.26 -2.85 5.66
N LYS A 242 -20.25 -2.03 6.04
CA LYS A 242 -21.30 -2.47 6.98
C LYS A 242 -22.20 -3.48 6.27
N ALA A 243 -22.26 -4.72 6.77
CA ALA A 243 -23.08 -5.80 6.21
C ALA A 243 -24.57 -5.41 6.03
N ASN A 244 -25.09 -4.54 6.90
CA ASN A 244 -26.47 -4.04 6.83
C ASN A 244 -26.72 -3.01 5.72
N GLN A 245 -25.68 -2.36 5.17
CA GLN A 245 -25.80 -1.36 4.11
C GLN A 245 -25.70 -1.95 2.70
N THR A 246 -25.17 -3.18 2.56
CA THR A 246 -24.89 -3.80 1.25
C THR A 246 -26.02 -4.68 0.73
N GLY A 247 -27.08 -4.93 1.52
CA GLY A 247 -28.15 -5.87 1.16
C GLY A 247 -27.62 -7.28 0.84
N ALA A 248 -26.47 -7.65 1.41
CA ALA A 248 -25.76 -8.88 1.07
C ALA A 248 -26.44 -10.09 1.72
N ALA A 249 -26.83 -11.07 0.92
CA ALA A 249 -27.37 -12.37 1.37
C ALA A 249 -26.46 -13.53 0.93
N GLY A 250 -26.56 -14.67 1.60
CA GLY A 250 -25.82 -15.89 1.25
C GLY A 250 -24.30 -15.74 1.38
N GLU A 251 -23.55 -16.16 0.36
CA GLU A 251 -22.08 -16.11 0.36
C GLU A 251 -21.52 -14.68 0.51
N ARG A 252 -22.22 -13.67 0.00
CA ARG A 252 -21.81 -12.27 0.11
C ARG A 252 -21.84 -11.75 1.55
N PHE A 253 -22.71 -12.30 2.40
CA PHE A 253 -22.77 -11.95 3.82
C PHE A 253 -21.58 -12.56 4.58
N LYS A 254 -21.25 -13.82 4.28
CA LYS A 254 -20.05 -14.49 4.82
C LYS A 254 -18.77 -13.72 4.44
N GLU A 255 -18.65 -13.32 3.18
CA GLU A 255 -17.52 -12.53 2.68
C GLU A 255 -17.38 -11.17 3.40
N ALA A 256 -18.48 -10.42 3.56
CA ALA A 256 -18.49 -9.18 4.34
C ALA A 256 -18.07 -9.41 5.80
N THR A 257 -18.39 -10.59 6.36
CA THR A 257 -17.99 -10.96 7.72
C THR A 257 -16.48 -11.19 7.81
N PHE A 258 -15.87 -11.90 6.84
CA PHE A 258 -14.41 -12.12 6.81
C PHE A 258 -13.62 -10.84 6.56
N ILE A 259 -14.10 -9.94 5.68
CA ILE A 259 -13.48 -8.63 5.50
C ILE A 259 -13.51 -7.86 6.81
N ASN A 260 -14.66 -7.78 7.49
CA ASN A 260 -14.74 -7.06 8.76
C ASN A 260 -13.90 -7.74 9.86
N LYS A 261 -13.84 -9.07 9.90
CA LYS A 261 -12.99 -9.83 10.84
C LYS A 261 -11.50 -9.57 10.61
N SER A 262 -11.04 -9.57 9.36
CA SER A 262 -9.64 -9.28 9.03
C SER A 262 -9.25 -7.81 9.26
N LEU A 263 -10.25 -6.92 9.41
CA LEU A 263 -10.07 -5.50 9.70
C LEU A 263 -10.37 -5.12 11.17
N SER A 264 -10.80 -6.06 12.01
CA SER A 264 -11.17 -5.88 13.43
C SER A 264 -10.13 -6.49 14.36
#